data_AF-A0AA95SRW5-F1
#
_entry.id   AF-A0AA95SRW5-F1
#
_cell.length_a   1.000
_cell.length_b   1.000
_cell.length_c   1.000
_cell.angle_alpha   90.00
_cell.angle_beta   90.00
_cell.angle_gamma   90.00
#
_symmetry.space_group_name_H-M   'P 1'
#
loop_
_entity.id
_entity.type
_entity.pdbx_description
1 polymer ?
#
loop_
_entity_poly.entity_id
_entity_poly.type
_entity_poly.pdbx_seq_one_letter_code
_entity_poly.pdbx_strand_id
1 'polypeptide(L)'
;MSDPVDGPLEAQPAEPAAALDALSWLDPATRVPPALALQHIKTLCGLYPDLFSAMFVVSATHMAVSREMLAMALKQFRPDAAALSQEDVQSLLVSIVNGANQAFEAVLRTRKNQERKGGGAALPWGRDTD
;
A
#
# COMPACT_ATOMS: atom_id res chain seq x y z
N MET A 1 -21.24 57.67 18.86
CA MET A 1 -19.82 57.69 19.24
C MET A 1 -19.40 56.24 19.38
N SER A 2 -18.84 55.73 18.28
CA SER A 2 -18.08 54.48 18.07
C SER A 2 -18.67 53.13 18.52
N ASP A 3 -19.17 52.37 17.54
CA ASP A 3 -19.20 50.91 17.53
C ASP A 3 -17.76 50.33 17.54
N PRO A 4 -17.47 49.22 18.25
CA PRO A 4 -16.26 48.46 18.01
C PRO A 4 -16.48 47.50 16.83
N VAL A 5 -15.72 47.78 15.78
CA VAL A 5 -15.60 47.06 14.51
C VAL A 5 -15.32 45.57 14.72
N ASP A 6 -16.18 44.73 14.12
CA ASP A 6 -15.89 43.37 13.68
C ASP A 6 -14.56 43.37 12.92
N GLY A 7 -13.51 42.86 13.57
CA GLY A 7 -12.24 42.59 12.91
C GLY A 7 -12.42 41.43 11.92
N PRO A 8 -11.95 41.55 10.67
CA PRO A 8 -12.05 40.45 9.72
C PRO A 8 -11.25 39.26 10.25
N LEU A 9 -11.87 38.09 10.23
CA LEU A 9 -11.21 36.80 10.45
C LEU A 9 -10.14 36.62 9.36
N GLU A 10 -8.94 37.15 9.59
CA GLU A 10 -7.79 36.94 8.73
C GLU A 10 -7.56 35.43 8.64
N ALA A 11 -7.92 34.86 7.50
CA ALA A 11 -7.51 33.53 7.11
C ALA A 11 -5.97 33.56 7.04
N GLN A 12 -5.32 33.09 8.12
CA GLN A 12 -3.88 32.90 8.12
C GLN A 12 -3.50 32.03 6.92
N PRO A 13 -2.64 32.49 6.00
CA PRO A 13 -2.10 31.62 4.97
C PRO A 13 -1.25 30.58 5.71
N ALA A 14 -1.72 29.33 5.74
CA ALA A 14 -0.92 28.23 6.26
C ALA A 14 0.45 28.26 5.55
N GLU A 15 1.50 28.56 6.29
CA GLU A 15 2.82 28.80 5.72
C GLU A 15 3.29 27.58 4.93
N PRO A 16 3.83 27.77 3.71
CA PRO A 16 4.31 26.68 2.86
C PRO A 16 5.37 25.80 3.57
N ALA A 17 6.08 26.34 4.56
CA ALA A 17 7.05 25.62 5.37
C ALA A 17 6.43 24.50 6.22
N ALA A 18 5.27 24.74 6.85
CA ALA A 18 4.59 23.71 7.65
C ALA A 18 4.02 22.59 6.75
N ALA A 19 3.57 22.94 5.54
CA ALA A 19 3.13 21.97 4.56
C ALA A 19 4.30 21.11 4.01
N LEU A 20 5.47 21.70 3.80
CA LEU A 20 6.70 20.99 3.40
C LEU A 20 7.17 20.02 4.49
N ASP A 21 7.12 20.43 5.77
CA ASP A 21 7.48 19.57 6.90
C ASP A 21 6.51 18.38 7.04
N ALA A 22 5.22 18.61 6.83
CA ALA A 22 4.19 17.55 6.79
C ALA A 22 4.37 16.56 5.62
N LEU A 23 5.13 16.91 4.59
CA LEU A 23 5.45 16.06 3.44
C LEU A 23 6.87 15.47 3.51
N SER A 24 7.64 15.76 4.56
CA SER A 24 9.02 15.25 4.73
C SER A 24 9.12 13.72 4.72
N TRP A 25 8.03 13.03 5.03
CA TRP A 25 7.93 11.56 4.97
C TRP A 25 7.84 10.99 3.55
N LEU A 26 7.57 11.83 2.54
CA LEU A 26 7.61 11.43 1.13
C LEU A 26 9.06 11.35 0.61
N ASP A 27 10.03 11.90 1.35
CA ASP A 27 11.43 11.76 0.99
C ASP A 27 11.87 10.30 1.21
N PRO A 28 12.30 9.59 0.14
CA PRO A 28 12.72 8.19 0.23
C PRO A 28 13.94 7.98 1.15
N ALA A 29 14.71 9.02 1.47
CA ALA A 29 15.85 8.97 2.39
C ALA A 29 15.45 9.17 3.87
N THR A 30 14.24 9.66 4.15
CA THR A 30 13.79 9.93 5.52
C THR A 30 13.41 8.65 6.24
N ARG A 31 14.04 8.40 7.39
CA ARG A 31 13.60 7.35 8.31
C ARG A 31 12.52 7.90 9.24
N VAL A 32 11.29 7.51 8.98
CA VAL A 32 10.13 7.89 9.80
C VAL A 32 9.99 6.92 10.98
N PRO A 33 9.66 7.39 12.20
CA PRO A 33 9.32 6.51 13.31
C PRO A 33 8.22 5.50 12.95
N PRO A 34 8.27 4.25 13.43
CA PRO A 34 7.34 3.19 13.01
C PRO A 34 5.86 3.55 13.17
N ALA A 35 5.49 4.24 14.25
CA ALA A 35 4.11 4.65 14.50
C ALA A 35 3.59 5.65 13.45
N LEU A 36 4.43 6.61 13.04
CA LEU A 36 4.09 7.59 12.01
C LEU A 36 4.06 6.95 10.63
N ALA A 37 4.99 6.04 10.33
CA ALA A 37 4.99 5.27 9.08
C ALA A 37 3.68 4.49 8.90
N LEU A 38 3.18 3.83 9.95
CA LEU A 38 1.90 3.12 9.90
C LEU A 38 0.72 4.07 9.66
N GLN A 39 0.73 5.26 10.26
CA GLN A 39 -0.30 6.27 10.03
C GLN A 39 -0.30 6.74 8.57
N HIS A 40 0.87 7.00 7.98
CA HIS A 40 0.99 7.38 6.58
C HIS A 40 0.55 6.27 5.64
N ILE A 41 0.96 5.02 5.90
CA ILE A 41 0.52 3.85 5.11
C ILE A 41 -1.00 3.72 5.17
N LYS A 42 -1.63 3.90 6.34
CA LYS A 42 -3.09 3.89 6.48
C LYS A 42 -3.74 4.98 5.64
N THR A 43 -3.23 6.21 5.69
CA THR A 43 -3.73 7.32 4.88
C THR A 43 -3.61 7.02 3.38
N LEU A 44 -2.45 6.55 2.93
CA LEU A 44 -2.24 6.14 1.54
C LEU A 44 -3.23 5.04 1.10
N CYS A 45 -3.45 4.04 1.94
CA CYS A 45 -4.42 2.98 1.65
C CYS A 45 -5.85 3.50 1.50
N GLY A 46 -6.21 4.63 2.12
CA GLY A 46 -7.51 5.29 1.97
C GLY A 46 -7.60 6.25 0.78
N LEU A 47 -6.48 6.83 0.35
CA LEU A 47 -6.43 7.78 -0.77
C LEU A 47 -6.45 7.08 -2.13
N TYR A 48 -5.85 5.89 -2.24
CA TYR A 48 -5.76 5.15 -3.49
C TYR A 48 -6.81 4.02 -3.51
N PRO A 49 -7.85 4.11 -4.36
CA PRO A 49 -8.95 3.15 -4.33
C PRO A 49 -8.54 1.76 -4.82
N ASP A 50 -7.66 1.66 -5.80
CA ASP A 50 -7.18 0.38 -6.34
C ASP A 50 -5.97 -0.17 -5.58
N LEU A 51 -5.89 -1.50 -5.49
CA LEU A 51 -4.84 -2.19 -4.74
C LEU A 51 -3.44 -1.90 -5.31
N PHE A 52 -3.32 -1.89 -6.64
CA PHE A 52 -2.04 -1.68 -7.32
C PHE A 52 -1.45 -0.32 -6.96
N SER A 53 -2.22 0.77 -7.14
CA SER A 53 -1.75 2.13 -6.86
C SER A 53 -1.44 2.32 -5.38
N ALA A 54 -2.26 1.76 -4.48
CA ALA A 54 -1.98 1.80 -3.05
C ALA A 54 -0.63 1.12 -2.72
N MET A 55 -0.42 -0.11 -3.21
CA MET A 55 0.83 -0.85 -2.98
C MET A 55 2.03 -0.18 -3.64
N PHE A 56 1.87 0.37 -4.85
CA PHE A 56 2.90 1.10 -5.57
C PHE A 56 3.36 2.33 -4.78
N VAL A 57 2.42 3.19 -4.36
CA VAL A 57 2.76 4.42 -3.64
C VAL A 57 3.35 4.12 -2.27
N VAL A 58 2.81 3.14 -1.54
CA VAL A 58 3.40 2.69 -0.27
C VAL A 58 4.84 2.20 -0.49
N SER A 59 5.10 1.39 -1.51
CA SER A 59 6.45 0.89 -1.82
C SER A 59 7.43 2.00 -2.21
N ALA A 60 6.95 3.03 -2.92
CA ALA A 60 7.77 4.15 -3.38
C ALA A 60 8.09 5.14 -2.26
N THR A 61 7.16 5.35 -1.32
CA THR A 61 7.29 6.33 -0.23
C THR A 61 7.92 5.75 1.03
N HIS A 62 7.85 4.43 1.23
CA HIS A 62 8.34 3.76 2.43
C HIS A 62 9.46 2.75 2.13
N MET A 63 10.43 3.13 1.28
CA MET A 63 11.54 2.27 0.86
C MET A 63 12.43 1.79 2.03
N ALA A 64 12.49 2.57 3.12
CA ALA A 64 13.24 2.22 4.32
C ALA A 64 12.56 1.15 5.20
N VAL A 65 11.29 0.84 4.94
CA VAL A 65 10.52 -0.18 5.68
C VAL A 65 10.69 -1.54 5.01
N SER A 66 10.87 -2.60 5.82
CA SER A 66 11.00 -3.96 5.27
C SER A 66 9.72 -4.39 4.54
N ARG A 67 9.88 -5.16 3.46
CA ARG A 67 8.73 -5.67 2.68
C ARG A 67 7.77 -6.50 3.53
N GLU A 68 8.30 -7.22 4.52
CA GLU A 68 7.51 -7.99 5.46
C GLU A 68 6.59 -7.10 6.30
N MET A 69 7.12 -6.01 6.86
CA MET A 69 6.32 -5.03 7.61
C MET A 69 5.31 -4.32 6.71
N LEU A 70 5.70 -3.94 5.49
CA LEU A 70 4.78 -3.38 4.51
C LEU A 70 3.64 -4.35 4.17
N ALA A 71 3.94 -5.64 3.99
CA ALA A 71 2.94 -6.64 3.70
C ALA A 71 1.94 -6.81 4.86
N MET A 72 2.41 -6.81 6.11
CA MET A 72 1.52 -6.83 7.28
C MET A 72 0.62 -5.59 7.35
N ALA A 73 1.20 -4.39 7.16
CA ALA A 73 0.45 -3.14 7.19
C ALA A 73 -0.59 -3.06 6.06
N LEU A 74 -0.22 -3.46 4.85
CA LEU A 74 -1.13 -3.51 3.71
C LEU A 74 -2.29 -4.48 4.00
N LYS A 75 -2.03 -5.69 4.50
CA LYS A 75 -3.10 -6.62 4.90
C LYS A 75 -4.02 -6.05 5.97
N GLN A 76 -3.48 -5.27 6.91
CA GLN A 76 -4.28 -4.66 7.97
C GLN A 76 -5.21 -3.55 7.45
N PHE A 77 -4.75 -2.74 6.51
CA PHE A 77 -5.49 -1.55 6.06
C PHE A 77 -6.24 -1.73 4.74
N ARG A 78 -5.96 -2.81 3.99
CA ARG A 78 -6.56 -3.09 2.67
C ARG A 78 -7.42 -4.36 2.73
N PRO A 79 -8.77 -4.23 2.69
CA PRO A 79 -9.66 -5.38 2.75
C PRO A 79 -9.56 -6.28 1.51
N ASP A 80 -9.21 -5.70 0.35
CA ASP A 80 -8.94 -6.41 -0.89
C ASP A 80 -7.64 -7.26 -0.84
N ALA A 81 -6.73 -6.96 0.08
CA ALA A 81 -5.57 -7.81 0.37
C ALA A 81 -5.85 -8.89 1.43
N ALA A 82 -7.04 -8.91 2.05
CA ALA A 82 -7.32 -9.81 3.18
C ALA A 82 -7.30 -11.29 2.79
N ALA A 83 -7.73 -11.63 1.57
CA ALA A 83 -7.73 -12.99 1.06
C ALA A 83 -6.32 -13.51 0.69
N LEU A 84 -5.35 -12.61 0.52
CA LEU A 84 -3.98 -12.95 0.15
C LEU A 84 -3.17 -13.37 1.39
N SER A 85 -2.30 -14.36 1.25
CA SER A 85 -1.31 -14.65 2.31
C SER A 85 -0.31 -13.49 2.43
N GLN A 86 0.39 -13.41 3.56
CA GLN A 86 1.44 -12.38 3.71
C GLN A 86 2.57 -12.58 2.69
N GLU A 87 2.88 -13.82 2.32
CA GLU A 87 3.86 -14.15 1.29
C GLU A 87 3.40 -13.67 -0.10
N ASP A 88 2.11 -13.78 -0.41
CA ASP A 88 1.53 -13.28 -1.66
C ASP A 88 1.69 -11.76 -1.76
N VAL A 89 1.39 -11.04 -0.68
CA VAL A 89 1.53 -9.57 -0.65
C VAL A 89 3.00 -9.17 -0.80
N GLN A 90 3.93 -9.90 -0.19
CA GLN A 90 5.37 -9.68 -0.40
C GLN A 90 5.79 -9.93 -1.86
N SER A 91 5.31 -11.00 -2.48
CA SER A 91 5.56 -11.31 -3.90
C SER A 91 5.00 -10.22 -4.82
N LEU A 92 3.81 -9.71 -4.51
CA LEU A 92 3.21 -8.58 -5.23
C LEU A 92 4.06 -7.32 -5.10
N LEU A 93 4.54 -6.97 -3.90
CA LEU A 93 5.45 -5.84 -3.70
C LEU A 93 6.74 -5.99 -4.51
N VAL A 94 7.29 -7.19 -4.64
CA VAL A 94 8.46 -7.45 -5.51
C VAL A 94 8.09 -7.28 -6.99
N SER A 95 6.93 -7.80 -7.41
CA SER A 95 6.48 -7.71 -8.80
C SER A 95 6.27 -6.27 -9.27
N ILE A 96 5.76 -5.39 -8.38
CA ILE A 96 5.55 -3.97 -8.64
C ILE A 96 6.88 -3.28 -8.98
N VAL A 97 7.94 -3.56 -8.25
CA VAL A 97 9.28 -2.97 -8.47
C VAL A 97 9.89 -3.45 -9.79
N ASN A 98 9.65 -4.70 -10.19
CA ASN A 98 10.30 -5.32 -11.34
C ASN A 98 9.53 -5.20 -12.66
N GLY A 99 8.21 -4.98 -12.61
CA GLY A 99 7.38 -4.95 -13.83
C GLY A 99 6.06 -4.22 -13.67
N ALA A 100 5.93 -3.37 -12.65
CA ALA A 100 4.78 -2.52 -12.38
C ALA A 100 3.45 -3.30 -12.47
N ASN A 101 2.46 -2.73 -13.15
CA ASN A 101 1.11 -3.28 -13.19
C ASN A 101 1.04 -4.64 -13.91
N GLN A 102 1.84 -4.85 -14.96
CA GLN A 102 1.78 -6.09 -15.74
C GLN A 102 2.28 -7.29 -14.94
N ALA A 103 3.38 -7.13 -14.20
CA ALA A 103 3.90 -8.17 -13.33
C ALA A 103 2.96 -8.43 -12.14
N PHE A 104 2.38 -7.36 -11.57
CA PHE A 104 1.40 -7.45 -10.50
C PHE A 104 0.17 -8.28 -10.90
N GLU A 105 -0.44 -7.96 -12.05
CA GLU A 105 -1.59 -8.69 -12.60
C GLU A 105 -1.23 -10.15 -12.97
N ALA A 106 0.00 -10.42 -13.42
CA ALA A 106 0.46 -11.78 -13.67
C ALA A 106 0.52 -12.63 -12.39
N VAL A 107 0.97 -12.06 -11.27
CA VAL A 107 1.00 -12.73 -9.96
C VAL A 107 -0.42 -13.01 -9.48
N LEU A 108 -1.33 -12.03 -9.53
CA LEU A 108 -2.74 -12.22 -9.13
C LEU A 108 -3.42 -13.31 -9.96
N ARG A 109 -3.22 -13.32 -11.28
CA ARG A 109 -3.76 -14.38 -12.16
C ARG A 109 -3.21 -15.76 -11.78
N THR A 110 -1.91 -15.85 -11.51
CA THR A 110 -1.27 -17.11 -11.14
C THR A 110 -1.82 -17.64 -9.82
N ARG A 111 -2.02 -16.77 -8.81
CA ARG A 111 -2.60 -17.14 -7.52
C ARG A 111 -4.04 -17.59 -7.63
N LYS A 112 -4.88 -16.85 -8.36
CA LYS A 112 -6.26 -17.25 -8.66
C LYS A 112 -6.34 -18.60 -9.36
N ASN A 113 -5.36 -18.91 -10.21
CA ASN A 113 -5.30 -20.21 -10.90
C ASN A 113 -4.81 -21.35 -9.99
N GLN A 114 -3.94 -21.05 -9.01
CA GLN A 114 -3.52 -22.02 -7.98
C GLN A 114 -4.66 -22.37 -7.02
N GLU A 115 -5.45 -21.40 -6.56
CA GLU A 115 -6.62 -21.66 -5.71
C GLU A 115 -7.61 -22.61 -6.37
N ARG A 116 -7.87 -22.42 -7.69
CA ARG A 116 -8.71 -23.32 -8.47
C ARG A 116 -8.14 -24.73 -8.60
N LYS A 117 -6.80 -24.85 -8.65
CA LYS A 117 -6.11 -26.14 -8.82
C LYS A 117 -6.00 -26.92 -7.50
N GLY A 118 -5.93 -26.21 -6.37
CA GLY A 118 -5.92 -26.78 -5.01
C GLY A 118 -7.23 -27.42 -4.56
N GLY A 119 -8.33 -27.21 -5.31
CA GLY A 119 -9.66 -27.75 -4.99
C GLY A 119 -10.06 -29.04 -5.73
N GLY A 120 -9.18 -29.70 -6.49
CA GLY A 120 -9.53 -30.99 -7.10
C GLY A 120 -8.93 -31.32 -8.47
N ALA A 121 -7.78 -30.76 -8.85
CA ALA A 121 -7.09 -31.19 -10.07
C ALA A 121 -5.94 -32.14 -9.72
N ALA A 122 -6.29 -33.41 -9.53
CA ALA A 122 -5.33 -34.50 -9.65
C ALA A 122 -4.51 -34.32 -10.94
N LEU A 123 -3.20 -34.44 -10.84
CA LEU A 123 -2.29 -34.43 -11.97
C LEU A 123 -2.74 -35.51 -12.97
N PRO A 124 -2.93 -35.21 -14.28
CA PRO A 124 -3.50 -36.16 -15.24
C PRO A 124 -2.59 -37.33 -15.63
N TRP A 125 -1.50 -37.58 -14.89
CA TRP A 125 -0.49 -38.59 -15.23
C TRP A 125 -0.25 -39.62 -14.11
N GLY A 126 -1.05 -39.60 -13.04
CA GLY A 126 -1.00 -40.59 -11.97
C GLY A 126 -2.23 -41.50 -11.99
N ARG A 127 -2.31 -42.40 -12.97
CA ARG A 127 -3.08 -43.65 -12.82
C ARG A 127 -2.10 -44.79 -13.03
N ASP A 128 -1.63 -45.34 -11.93
CA ASP A 128 -0.94 -46.63 -11.92
C ASP A 128 -1.91 -47.68 -12.47
N THR A 129 -1.44 -48.40 -13.50
CA THR A 129 -2.02 -49.67 -13.92
C THR A 129 -1.38 -50.78 -13.07
N ASP A 130 -2.16 -51.33 -12.15
CA ASP A 130 -2.04 -52.71 -11.67
C ASP A 130 -3.32 -53.47 -12.04
#